data_AF-A0A9P0J6J2-F1
#
_entry.id   AF-A0A9P0J6J2-F1
#
_cell.length_a   1.000
_cell.length_b   1.000
_cell.length_c   1.000
_cell.angle_alpha   90.00
_cell.angle_beta   90.00
_cell.angle_gamma   90.00
#
_symmetry.space_group_name_H-M   'P 1'
#
loop_
_entity.id
_entity.type
_entity.pdbx_description
1 polymer ?
#
loop_
_entity_poly.entity_id
_entity_poly.type
_entity_poly.pdbx_seq_one_letter_code
_entity_poly.pdbx_strand_id
1 'polypeptide(L)'
;MTTTIKLKNSNNGDIVKNTLQGTISFQFKNGISVDITLDGSIRVTNQKANAVAAVNATGNISAVMHPVGFMFKKDEIVHVRANDMHFGNHKLAKIRPSGIHFKAIKSPLVYLVDEAGVRTNFSESFMNMERDITLDVLYKDCRHGAMYVNVCNDLLSDISSRVLETGTEWKLYDVSVVQENVHGFIRVIKEGRDKFEIRSSASVGTINLYSDAVDCTASHGTNHHFFVKKNNSRIHYEVRNKFMVRYGGYHTGFNECDEVSFF
;
A
#
# COMPACT_ATOMS: atom_id res chain seq x y z
N MET A 1 -28.58 9.31 -6.92
CA MET A 1 -28.89 7.87 -6.85
C MET A 1 -27.62 7.10 -7.21
N THR A 2 -27.28 6.03 -6.49
CA THR A 2 -26.12 5.19 -6.83
C THR A 2 -26.52 4.12 -7.84
N THR A 3 -25.65 3.86 -8.82
CA THR A 3 -25.83 2.88 -9.89
C THR A 3 -24.85 1.73 -9.70
N THR A 4 -25.29 0.51 -9.97
CA THR A 4 -24.46 -0.70 -9.94
C THR A 4 -24.60 -1.46 -11.26
N ILE A 5 -23.47 -1.90 -11.82
CA ILE A 5 -23.40 -2.60 -13.09
C ILE A 5 -22.57 -3.87 -12.89
N LYS A 6 -22.97 -4.98 -13.52
CA LYS A 6 -22.15 -6.20 -13.58
C LYS A 6 -20.91 -5.94 -14.43
N LEU A 7 -19.74 -6.37 -13.95
CA LEU A 7 -18.53 -6.26 -14.75
C LEU A 7 -18.62 -7.17 -15.99
N LYS A 8 -18.31 -6.61 -17.16
CA LYS A 8 -18.28 -7.39 -18.41
C LYS A 8 -17.09 -8.35 -18.37
N ASN A 9 -17.28 -9.58 -18.86
CA ASN A 9 -16.24 -10.61 -18.94
C ASN A 9 -15.57 -10.95 -17.58
N SER A 10 -16.29 -10.76 -16.48
CA SER A 10 -15.85 -11.10 -15.12
C SER A 10 -16.42 -12.44 -14.65
N ASN A 11 -15.93 -12.90 -13.50
CA ASN A 11 -16.59 -13.99 -12.78
C ASN A 11 -18.01 -13.58 -12.33
N ASN A 12 -18.87 -14.58 -12.12
CA ASN A 12 -20.22 -14.35 -11.61
C ASN A 12 -20.18 -13.71 -10.21
N GLY A 13 -20.64 -12.46 -10.13
CA GLY A 13 -20.77 -11.69 -8.89
C GLY A 13 -19.87 -10.45 -8.80
N ASP A 14 -18.95 -10.26 -9.74
CA ASP A 14 -18.12 -9.06 -9.76
C ASP A 14 -18.91 -7.88 -10.35
N ILE A 15 -18.82 -6.72 -9.69
CA ILE A 15 -19.61 -5.53 -10.02
C ILE A 15 -18.74 -4.28 -10.01
N VAL A 16 -19.22 -3.24 -10.68
CA VAL A 16 -18.73 -1.87 -10.51
C VAL A 16 -19.91 -0.96 -10.17
N LYS A 17 -19.70 -0.04 -9.24
CA LYS A 17 -20.72 0.90 -8.81
C LYS A 17 -20.10 2.25 -8.47
N ASN A 18 -20.91 3.29 -8.42
CA ASN A 18 -20.50 4.50 -7.72
C ASN A 18 -20.90 4.45 -6.23
N THR A 19 -20.25 5.26 -5.42
CA THR A 19 -20.51 5.39 -3.98
C THR A 19 -21.17 6.73 -3.65
N LEU A 20 -21.74 6.85 -2.45
CA LEU A 20 -22.27 8.13 -1.95
C LEU A 20 -21.18 9.19 -1.75
N GLN A 21 -19.92 8.74 -1.65
CA GLN A 21 -18.75 9.58 -1.55
C GLN A 21 -18.27 10.08 -2.92
N GLY A 22 -18.98 9.80 -4.02
CA GLY A 22 -18.56 10.26 -5.35
C GLY A 22 -17.28 9.57 -5.82
N THR A 23 -17.18 8.26 -5.60
CA THR A 23 -16.10 7.41 -6.11
C THR A 23 -16.66 6.25 -6.92
N ILE A 24 -15.85 5.68 -7.81
CA ILE A 24 -16.15 4.45 -8.56
C ILE A 24 -15.49 3.29 -7.83
N SER A 25 -16.24 2.24 -7.55
CA SER A 25 -15.81 1.09 -6.76
C SER A 25 -16.01 -0.19 -7.57
N PHE A 26 -14.90 -0.82 -7.96
CA PHE A 26 -14.88 -2.19 -8.46
C PHE A 26 -14.92 -3.13 -7.26
N GLN A 27 -15.84 -4.09 -7.25
CA GLN A 27 -16.00 -5.05 -6.15
C GLN A 27 -15.95 -6.46 -6.70
N PHE A 28 -14.93 -7.20 -6.26
CA PHE A 28 -14.69 -8.58 -6.66
C PHE A 28 -15.20 -9.53 -5.59
N LYS A 29 -15.79 -10.65 -6.01
CA LYS A 29 -16.36 -11.67 -5.12
C LYS A 29 -15.35 -12.26 -4.15
N ASN A 30 -14.06 -12.20 -4.48
CA ASN A 30 -13.00 -12.69 -3.61
C ASN A 30 -12.72 -11.80 -2.38
N GLY A 31 -13.41 -10.66 -2.25
CA GLY A 31 -13.26 -9.72 -1.13
C GLY A 31 -12.25 -8.60 -1.40
N ILE A 32 -11.77 -8.46 -2.63
CA ILE A 32 -10.98 -7.31 -3.06
C ILE A 32 -11.92 -6.23 -3.62
N SER A 33 -11.68 -4.98 -3.26
CA SER A 33 -12.31 -3.83 -3.89
C SER A 33 -11.27 -2.80 -4.32
N VAL A 34 -11.58 -2.06 -5.38
CA VAL A 34 -10.76 -0.97 -5.90
C VAL A 34 -11.64 0.27 -5.99
N ASP A 35 -11.35 1.27 -5.16
CA ASP A 35 -12.03 2.56 -5.17
C ASP A 35 -11.17 3.57 -5.93
N ILE A 36 -11.79 4.28 -6.87
CA ILE A 36 -11.16 5.27 -7.75
C ILE A 36 -11.94 6.59 -7.62
N THR A 37 -11.23 7.67 -7.32
CA THR A 37 -11.79 9.04 -7.31
C THR A 37 -11.83 9.63 -8.73
N LEU A 38 -12.59 10.72 -8.92
CA LEU A 38 -12.63 11.44 -10.19
C LEU A 38 -11.26 11.98 -10.65
N ASP A 39 -10.35 12.21 -9.72
CA ASP A 39 -9.00 12.72 -10.01
C ASP A 39 -7.96 11.60 -10.17
N GLY A 40 -8.39 10.34 -10.03
CA GLY A 40 -7.53 9.18 -10.25
C GLY A 40 -6.71 8.75 -9.03
N SER A 41 -7.03 9.21 -7.81
CA SER A 41 -6.58 8.53 -6.59
C SER A 41 -7.22 7.15 -6.49
N ILE A 42 -6.44 6.18 -6.01
CA ILE A 42 -6.81 4.77 -5.99
C ILE A 42 -6.63 4.21 -4.58
N ARG A 43 -7.57 3.39 -4.13
CA ARG A 43 -7.49 2.58 -2.91
C ARG A 43 -7.91 1.16 -3.19
N VAL A 44 -7.02 0.20 -2.93
CA VAL A 44 -7.28 -1.24 -3.03
C VAL A 44 -7.44 -1.81 -1.64
N THR A 45 -8.58 -2.42 -1.37
CA THR A 45 -8.88 -3.12 -0.10
C THR A 45 -8.93 -4.61 -0.36
N ASN A 46 -8.25 -5.41 0.46
CA ASN A 46 -8.35 -6.85 0.51
C ASN A 46 -8.88 -7.26 1.89
N GLN A 47 -10.17 -7.52 1.95
CA GLN A 47 -10.86 -7.81 3.22
C GLN A 47 -10.38 -9.11 3.86
N LYS A 48 -10.07 -10.13 3.04
CA LYS A 48 -9.59 -11.43 3.54
C LYS A 48 -8.22 -11.34 4.20
N ALA A 49 -7.33 -10.52 3.64
CA ALA A 49 -5.99 -10.30 4.17
C ALA A 49 -5.94 -9.25 5.30
N ASN A 50 -7.05 -8.55 5.54
CA ASN A 50 -7.10 -7.31 6.33
C ASN A 50 -6.04 -6.30 5.88
N ALA A 51 -5.94 -6.11 4.56
CA ALA A 51 -4.88 -5.33 3.94
C ALA A 51 -5.45 -4.25 3.01
N VAL A 52 -4.81 -3.08 3.00
CA VAL A 52 -5.23 -1.93 2.18
C VAL A 52 -4.02 -1.22 1.62
N ALA A 53 -4.09 -0.74 0.39
CA ALA A 53 -3.09 0.13 -0.20
C ALA A 53 -3.79 1.30 -0.90
N ALA A 54 -3.19 2.49 -0.84
CA ALA A 54 -3.72 3.66 -1.52
C ALA A 54 -2.60 4.54 -2.09
N VAL A 55 -2.91 5.21 -3.19
CA VAL A 55 -2.05 6.21 -3.84
C VAL A 55 -2.94 7.38 -4.25
N ASN A 56 -2.52 8.60 -3.96
CA ASN A 56 -3.26 9.79 -4.39
C ASN A 56 -3.04 10.06 -5.90
N ALA A 57 -3.85 10.95 -6.48
CA ALA A 57 -3.88 11.24 -7.90
C ALA A 57 -2.50 11.58 -8.51
N THR A 58 -1.67 12.29 -7.74
CA THR A 58 -0.33 12.75 -8.14
C THR A 58 0.80 11.80 -7.74
N GLY A 59 0.50 10.65 -7.12
CA GLY A 59 1.50 9.66 -6.70
C GLY A 59 2.47 10.09 -5.59
N ASN A 60 2.42 11.34 -5.12
CA ASN A 60 3.34 11.85 -4.10
C ASN A 60 2.97 11.42 -2.67
N ILE A 61 1.77 10.86 -2.47
CA ILE A 61 1.34 10.29 -1.20
C ILE A 61 0.85 8.86 -1.44
N SER A 62 1.37 7.92 -0.67
CA SER A 62 0.94 6.53 -0.72
C SER A 62 0.95 5.88 0.66
N ALA A 63 0.14 4.85 0.82
CA ALA A 63 0.04 4.10 2.06
C ALA A 63 -0.18 2.62 1.77
N VAL A 64 0.38 1.77 2.62
CA VAL A 64 0.06 0.33 2.71
C VAL A 64 -0.19 0.00 4.17
N MET A 65 -1.31 -0.64 4.46
CA MET A 65 -1.65 -1.18 5.77
C MET A 65 -1.87 -2.67 5.63
N HIS A 66 -1.04 -3.47 6.29
CA HIS A 66 -1.15 -4.92 6.33
C HIS A 66 -0.89 -5.40 7.77
N PRO A 67 -1.45 -6.53 8.25
CA PRO A 67 -1.25 -6.96 9.63
C PRO A 67 0.23 -7.10 10.03
N VAL A 68 1.11 -7.46 9.09
CA VAL A 68 2.57 -7.57 9.32
C VAL A 68 3.31 -6.22 9.34
N GLY A 69 2.74 -5.16 8.80
CA GLY A 69 3.36 -3.85 8.80
C GLY A 69 2.64 -2.78 7.99
N PHE A 70 2.92 -1.53 8.33
CA PHE A 70 2.37 -0.33 7.72
C PHE A 70 3.47 0.51 7.09
N MET A 71 3.16 1.13 5.95
CA MET A 71 3.98 2.11 5.26
C MET A 71 3.14 3.33 4.93
N PHE A 72 3.68 4.51 5.16
CA PHE A 72 3.12 5.78 4.72
C PHE A 72 4.22 6.63 4.11
N LYS A 73 4.08 6.97 2.83
CA LYS A 73 4.97 7.87 2.11
C LYS A 73 4.25 9.18 1.88
N LYS A 74 4.91 10.28 2.23
CA LYS A 74 4.52 11.63 1.85
C LYS A 74 5.77 12.37 1.42
N ASP A 75 5.77 12.81 0.17
CA ASP A 75 6.92 13.48 -0.44
C ASP A 75 8.20 12.61 -0.28
N GLU A 76 9.29 13.14 0.27
CA GLU A 76 10.55 12.40 0.40
C GLU A 76 10.63 11.47 1.63
N ILE A 77 9.65 11.53 2.52
CA ILE A 77 9.67 10.82 3.81
C ILE A 77 8.80 9.57 3.72
N VAL A 78 9.34 8.44 4.20
CA VAL A 78 8.58 7.19 4.36
C VAL A 78 8.60 6.77 5.81
N HIS A 79 7.41 6.68 6.40
CA HIS A 79 7.17 6.12 7.71
C HIS A 79 6.86 4.64 7.58
N VAL A 80 7.45 3.84 8.46
CA VAL A 80 7.29 2.38 8.49
C VAL A 80 7.05 1.91 9.91
N ARG A 81 6.10 0.99 10.08
CA ARG A 81 5.88 0.23 11.31
C ARG A 81 5.82 -1.24 10.95
N ALA A 82 6.79 -2.02 11.39
CA ALA A 82 6.73 -3.47 11.36
C ALA A 82 5.99 -3.95 12.62
N ASN A 83 4.89 -4.67 12.42
CA ASN A 83 4.01 -5.09 13.49
C ASN A 83 4.52 -6.39 14.12
N ASP A 84 5.06 -6.29 15.32
CA ASP A 84 5.13 -7.42 16.24
C ASP A 84 3.73 -7.78 16.76
N MET A 85 3.19 -8.91 16.29
CA MET A 85 1.85 -9.41 16.66
C MET A 85 1.81 -10.17 17.99
N HIS A 86 2.96 -10.42 18.64
CA HIS A 86 3.03 -11.25 19.86
C HIS A 86 3.24 -10.40 21.11
N PHE A 87 4.34 -9.65 21.14
CA PHE A 87 4.72 -8.89 22.34
C PHE A 87 4.39 -7.40 22.22
N GLY A 88 3.90 -6.96 21.06
CA GLY A 88 3.57 -5.56 20.79
C GLY A 88 4.80 -4.66 20.72
N ASN A 89 6.01 -5.20 20.62
CA ASN A 89 7.23 -4.40 20.49
C ASN A 89 7.48 -4.05 19.02
N HIS A 90 6.57 -3.29 18.43
CA HIS A 90 6.65 -2.93 17.02
C HIS A 90 7.95 -2.18 16.70
N LYS A 91 8.47 -2.40 15.49
CA LYS A 91 9.68 -1.70 15.02
C LYS A 91 9.24 -0.55 14.14
N LEU A 92 9.62 0.65 14.53
CA LEU A 92 9.31 1.88 13.81
C LEU A 92 10.54 2.29 13.02
N ALA A 93 10.33 2.78 11.81
CA ALA A 93 11.37 3.36 10.99
C ALA A 93 10.86 4.57 10.20
N LYS A 94 11.79 5.45 9.85
CA LYS A 94 11.56 6.66 9.09
C LYS A 94 12.70 6.86 8.11
N ILE A 95 12.43 6.63 6.84
CA ILE A 95 13.36 6.87 5.74
C ILE A 95 13.31 8.36 5.41
N ARG A 96 14.48 9.00 5.41
CA ARG A 96 14.72 10.37 4.94
C ARG A 96 15.88 10.37 3.95
N PRO A 97 16.06 11.45 3.17
CA PRO A 97 17.27 11.64 2.38
C PRO A 97 18.58 11.60 3.19
N SER A 98 18.50 11.87 4.50
CA SER A 98 19.66 11.89 5.41
C SER A 98 19.95 10.54 6.09
N GLY A 99 19.19 9.48 5.80
CA GLY A 99 19.33 8.19 6.50
C GLY A 99 18.01 7.60 6.98
N ILE A 100 18.10 6.45 7.64
CA ILE A 100 16.96 5.75 8.24
C ILE A 100 17.05 5.84 9.75
N HIS A 101 16.06 6.49 10.35
CA HIS A 101 15.87 6.44 11.80
C HIS A 101 15.01 5.24 12.14
N PHE A 102 15.36 4.49 13.18
CA PHE A 102 14.59 3.33 13.59
C PHE A 102 14.67 3.08 15.10
N LYS A 103 13.61 2.48 15.65
CA LYS A 103 13.54 2.07 17.05
C LYS A 103 12.57 0.91 17.25
N ALA A 104 12.71 0.20 18.36
CA ALA A 104 11.63 -0.62 18.92
C ALA A 104 10.77 0.26 19.83
N ILE A 105 9.43 0.08 19.85
CA ILE A 105 8.53 0.92 20.67
C ILE A 105 8.90 0.86 22.15
N LYS A 106 9.27 -0.31 22.67
CA LYS A 106 9.66 -0.49 24.08
C LYS A 106 11.10 -0.04 24.37
N SER A 107 11.86 0.36 23.36
CA SER A 107 13.22 0.88 23.54
C SER A 107 13.20 2.41 23.69
N PRO A 108 13.95 2.96 24.66
CA PRO A 108 14.14 4.41 24.77
C PRO A 108 15.07 4.94 23.67
N LEU A 109 15.89 4.08 23.06
CA LEU A 109 16.91 4.47 22.10
C LEU A 109 16.31 4.56 20.68
N VAL A 110 16.72 5.60 19.96
CA VAL A 110 16.54 5.69 18.51
C VAL A 110 17.90 5.54 17.87
N TYR A 111 17.94 4.79 16.78
CA TYR A 111 19.14 4.57 15.99
C TYR A 111 18.98 5.27 14.64
N LEU A 112 20.09 5.72 14.10
CA LEU A 112 20.21 6.29 12.77
C LEU A 112 21.26 5.50 12.02
N VAL A 113 20.90 5.02 10.83
CA VAL A 113 21.85 4.51 9.84
C VAL A 113 21.89 5.44 8.64
N ASP A 114 23.08 5.89 8.28
CA ASP A 114 23.36 6.70 7.09
C ASP A 114 24.75 6.38 6.54
N GLU A 115 25.29 7.26 5.69
CA GLU A 115 26.62 7.08 5.08
C GLU A 115 27.78 7.10 6.08
N ALA A 116 27.57 7.62 7.29
CA ALA A 116 28.58 7.61 8.36
C ALA A 116 28.49 6.35 9.24
N GLY A 117 27.54 5.45 8.97
CA GLY A 117 27.30 4.23 9.73
C GLY A 117 26.15 4.36 10.73
N VAL A 118 26.22 3.60 11.82
CA VAL A 118 25.12 3.47 12.80
C VAL A 118 25.45 4.25 14.06
N ARG A 119 24.53 5.12 14.50
CA ARG A 119 24.65 5.89 15.75
C ARG A 119 23.32 6.04 16.47
N THR A 120 23.37 6.35 17.75
CA THR A 120 22.18 6.70 18.54
C THR A 120 21.77 8.15 18.26
N ASN A 121 20.46 8.40 18.16
CA ASN A 121 19.84 9.71 18.06
C ASN A 121 18.74 9.78 19.14
N PHE A 122 18.58 10.92 19.81
CA PHE A 122 17.61 11.05 20.91
C PHE A 122 16.39 11.92 20.55
N SER A 123 16.31 12.45 19.33
CA SER A 123 15.38 13.55 18.99
C SER A 123 14.35 13.25 17.89
N GLU A 124 14.28 12.02 17.38
CA GLU A 124 13.36 11.71 16.27
C GLU A 124 11.95 11.31 16.75
N SER A 125 10.95 11.80 16.03
CA SER A 125 9.55 11.49 16.24
C SER A 125 9.03 10.54 15.17
N PHE A 126 8.21 9.57 15.59
CA PHE A 126 7.60 8.58 14.71
C PHE A 126 6.10 8.84 14.58
N MET A 127 5.58 8.65 13.37
CA MET A 127 4.18 8.85 13.07
C MET A 127 3.33 7.78 13.76
N ASN A 128 2.23 8.20 14.40
CA ASN A 128 1.21 7.25 14.83
C ASN A 128 0.42 6.76 13.62
N MET A 129 0.39 5.44 13.41
CA MET A 129 -0.29 4.75 12.31
C MET A 129 -1.36 3.77 12.84
N GLU A 130 -2.06 4.13 13.92
CA GLU A 130 -3.13 3.31 14.51
C GLU A 130 -4.47 3.39 13.77
N ARG A 131 -4.72 4.50 13.06
CA ARG A 131 -5.96 4.69 12.25
C ARG A 131 -5.74 4.32 10.79
N ASP A 132 -6.84 4.11 10.06
CA ASP A 132 -6.80 3.92 8.61
C ASP A 132 -6.40 5.23 7.90
N ILE A 133 -5.12 5.37 7.62
CA ILE A 133 -4.54 6.48 6.87
C ILE A 133 -4.80 6.39 5.37
N THR A 134 -5.22 5.23 4.85
CA THR A 134 -5.40 5.03 3.40
C THR A 134 -6.60 5.81 2.85
N LEU A 135 -7.60 6.08 3.70
CA LEU A 135 -8.73 6.96 3.36
C LEU A 135 -8.28 8.42 3.22
N ASP A 136 -7.41 8.87 4.11
CA ASP A 136 -6.83 10.21 4.00
C ASP A 136 -6.05 10.34 2.68
N VAL A 137 -5.31 9.29 2.27
CA VAL A 137 -4.60 9.27 0.98
C VAL A 137 -5.59 9.30 -0.20
N LEU A 138 -6.64 8.48 -0.17
CA LEU A 138 -7.62 8.39 -1.26
C LEU A 138 -8.30 9.74 -1.54
N TYR A 139 -8.70 10.45 -0.49
CA TYR A 139 -9.46 11.70 -0.62
C TYR A 139 -8.60 12.96 -0.55
N LYS A 140 -7.27 12.83 -0.43
CA LYS A 140 -6.38 13.97 -0.36
C LYS A 140 -6.43 14.77 -1.66
N ASP A 141 -6.87 16.02 -1.55
CA ASP A 141 -6.93 16.98 -2.66
C ASP A 141 -7.75 16.47 -3.87
N CYS A 142 -8.79 15.67 -3.59
CA CYS A 142 -9.68 15.08 -4.59
C CYS A 142 -11.10 15.64 -4.52
N ARG A 143 -11.78 15.65 -5.66
CA ARG A 143 -13.22 15.89 -5.82
C ARG A 143 -13.97 14.65 -5.35
N HIS A 144 -14.69 14.79 -4.24
CA HIS A 144 -15.51 13.73 -3.66
C HIS A 144 -16.74 14.31 -2.94
N GLY A 145 -17.70 13.45 -2.61
CA GLY A 145 -18.94 13.80 -1.93
C GLY A 145 -20.18 13.70 -2.82
N ALA A 146 -21.34 13.96 -2.20
CA ALA A 146 -22.65 13.71 -2.82
C ALA A 146 -22.87 14.45 -4.16
N MET A 147 -22.25 15.62 -4.33
CA MET A 147 -22.35 16.43 -5.54
C MET A 147 -21.70 15.78 -6.78
N TYR A 148 -20.78 14.83 -6.58
CA TYR A 148 -20.07 14.14 -7.65
C TYR A 148 -20.67 12.77 -8.00
N VAL A 149 -21.69 12.32 -7.26
CA VAL A 149 -22.33 11.01 -7.47
C VAL A 149 -22.86 10.86 -8.90
N ASN A 150 -23.50 11.91 -9.43
CA ASN A 150 -24.04 11.89 -10.79
C ASN A 150 -22.91 11.86 -11.84
N VAL A 151 -21.83 12.61 -11.63
CA VAL A 151 -20.65 12.55 -12.50
C VAL A 151 -20.08 11.13 -12.51
N CYS A 152 -19.95 10.49 -11.36
CA CYS A 152 -19.51 9.09 -11.30
C CYS A 152 -20.49 8.11 -11.98
N ASN A 153 -21.80 8.38 -11.96
CA ASN A 153 -22.77 7.54 -12.69
C ASN A 153 -22.48 7.56 -14.20
N ASP A 154 -22.28 8.76 -14.75
CA ASP A 154 -22.01 8.95 -16.18
C ASP A 154 -20.70 8.24 -16.58
N LEU A 155 -19.69 8.25 -15.71
CA LEU A 155 -18.42 7.57 -15.97
C LEU A 155 -18.48 6.04 -15.93
N LEU A 156 -19.52 5.45 -15.34
CA LEU A 156 -19.65 3.99 -15.36
C LEU A 156 -19.84 3.45 -16.78
N SER A 157 -20.46 4.22 -17.69
CA SER A 157 -20.59 3.81 -19.09
C SER A 157 -19.29 3.89 -19.88
N ASP A 158 -18.31 4.68 -19.41
CA ASP A 158 -17.02 4.88 -20.07
C ASP A 158 -16.02 3.74 -19.76
N ILE A 159 -16.36 2.84 -18.85
CA ILE A 159 -15.53 1.69 -18.50
C ILE A 159 -15.48 0.73 -19.69
N SER A 160 -14.30 0.65 -20.30
CA SER A 160 -14.02 -0.32 -21.36
C SER A 160 -13.49 -1.63 -20.76
N SER A 161 -13.72 -2.75 -21.44
CA SER A 161 -13.24 -4.07 -21.00
C SER A 161 -12.52 -4.79 -22.11
N ARG A 162 -11.41 -5.46 -21.79
CA ARG A 162 -10.62 -6.26 -22.73
C ARG A 162 -10.27 -7.60 -22.07
N VAL A 163 -10.49 -8.69 -22.81
CA VAL A 163 -10.02 -10.02 -22.39
C VAL A 163 -8.56 -10.15 -22.82
N LEU A 164 -7.71 -10.54 -21.89
CA LEU A 164 -6.29 -10.81 -22.07
C LEU A 164 -6.06 -12.33 -21.94
N GLU A 165 -4.91 -12.82 -22.41
CA GLU A 165 -4.52 -14.22 -22.16
C GLU A 165 -4.39 -14.54 -20.66
N THR A 166 -3.98 -13.54 -19.87
CA THR A 166 -3.71 -13.67 -18.44
C THR A 166 -4.89 -13.33 -17.54
N GLY A 167 -5.99 -12.79 -18.08
CA GLY A 167 -7.12 -12.33 -17.28
C GLY A 167 -8.07 -11.38 -18.02
N THR A 168 -8.86 -10.63 -17.28
CA THR A 168 -9.73 -9.56 -17.81
C THR A 168 -9.27 -8.20 -17.30
N GLU A 169 -9.19 -7.23 -18.19
CA GLU A 169 -8.88 -5.84 -17.90
C GLU A 169 -10.13 -4.97 -18.05
N TRP A 170 -10.35 -4.08 -17.08
CA TRP A 170 -11.29 -2.96 -17.18
C TRP A 170 -10.50 -1.66 -17.11
N LYS A 171 -10.69 -0.77 -18.09
CA LYS A 171 -9.97 0.49 -18.18
C LYS A 171 -10.93 1.67 -18.05
N LEU A 172 -10.56 2.58 -17.17
CA LEU A 172 -11.20 3.88 -16.96
C LEU A 172 -10.09 4.94 -16.95
N TYR A 173 -10.10 5.84 -17.93
CA TYR A 173 -9.03 6.81 -18.17
C TYR A 173 -7.65 6.15 -18.35
N ASP A 174 -6.66 6.57 -17.55
CA ASP A 174 -5.30 6.06 -17.47
C ASP A 174 -5.15 4.94 -16.42
N VAL A 175 -6.26 4.43 -15.88
CA VAL A 175 -6.27 3.35 -14.87
C VAL A 175 -6.82 2.06 -15.46
N SER A 176 -6.02 1.00 -15.37
CA SER A 176 -6.41 -0.37 -15.69
C SER A 176 -6.57 -1.19 -14.41
N VAL A 177 -7.74 -1.81 -14.23
CA VAL A 177 -8.02 -2.82 -13.21
C VAL A 177 -8.02 -4.19 -13.89
N VAL A 178 -7.10 -5.06 -13.51
CA VAL A 178 -6.92 -6.38 -14.11
C VAL A 178 -7.21 -7.47 -13.08
N GLN A 179 -8.13 -8.37 -13.40
CA GLN A 179 -8.34 -9.61 -12.65
C GLN A 179 -7.64 -10.74 -13.41
N GLU A 180 -6.59 -11.31 -12.83
CA GLU A 180 -5.90 -12.44 -13.44
C GLU A 180 -6.64 -13.75 -13.22
N ASN A 181 -6.46 -14.67 -14.17
CA ASN A 181 -7.01 -16.02 -14.12
C ASN A 181 -6.48 -16.81 -12.91
N VAL A 182 -5.28 -16.47 -12.43
CA VAL A 182 -4.62 -17.15 -11.32
C VAL A 182 -5.10 -16.58 -9.99
N HIS A 183 -5.85 -17.40 -9.25
CA HIS A 183 -6.27 -17.15 -7.87
C HIS A 183 -7.02 -15.83 -7.61
N GLY A 184 -7.60 -15.22 -8.64
CA GLY A 184 -8.29 -13.93 -8.52
C GLY A 184 -7.35 -12.80 -8.09
N PHE A 185 -6.10 -12.85 -8.52
CA PHE A 185 -5.13 -11.78 -8.30
C PHE A 185 -5.62 -10.50 -8.99
N ILE A 186 -5.69 -9.40 -8.24
CA ILE A 186 -6.11 -8.10 -8.77
C ILE A 186 -4.88 -7.21 -8.89
N ARG A 187 -4.70 -6.61 -10.07
CA ARG A 187 -3.70 -5.58 -10.34
C ARG A 187 -4.40 -4.29 -10.73
N VAL A 188 -3.94 -3.18 -10.19
CA VAL A 188 -4.41 -1.85 -10.56
C VAL A 188 -3.21 -1.05 -11.02
N ILE A 189 -3.22 -0.67 -12.29
CA ILE A 189 -2.10 -0.05 -12.97
C ILE A 189 -2.55 1.35 -13.39
N LYS A 190 -1.82 2.39 -12.96
CA LYS A 190 -1.96 3.74 -13.49
C LYS A 190 -0.81 3.99 -14.46
N GLU A 191 -1.15 4.32 -15.70
CA GLU A 191 -0.18 4.69 -16.75
C GLU A 191 0.05 6.22 -16.75
N GLY A 192 1.10 6.67 -17.43
CA GLY A 192 1.39 8.10 -17.59
C GLY A 192 2.49 8.62 -16.65
N ARG A 193 2.37 9.87 -16.21
CA ARG A 193 3.43 10.59 -15.47
C ARG A 193 3.63 10.02 -14.07
N ASP A 194 2.53 9.78 -13.36
CA ASP A 194 2.54 9.32 -11.96
C ASP A 194 2.23 7.82 -11.92
N LYS A 195 3.04 7.03 -12.65
CA LYS A 195 2.82 5.60 -12.81
C LYS A 195 2.97 4.87 -11.47
N PHE A 196 2.07 3.93 -11.24
CA PHE A 196 2.18 2.98 -10.14
C PHE A 196 1.38 1.72 -10.43
N GLU A 197 1.67 0.69 -9.64
CA GLU A 197 0.94 -0.54 -9.67
C GLU A 197 0.65 -1.02 -8.25
N ILE A 198 -0.62 -1.29 -7.96
CA ILE A 198 -1.03 -1.98 -6.74
C ILE A 198 -1.45 -3.39 -7.11
N ARG A 199 -0.90 -4.39 -6.43
CA ARG A 199 -1.26 -5.80 -6.63
C ARG A 199 -1.80 -6.39 -5.34
N SER A 200 -2.84 -7.21 -5.41
CA SER A 200 -3.35 -7.92 -4.25
C SER A 200 -3.87 -9.31 -4.57
N SER A 201 -3.59 -10.25 -3.66
CA SER A 201 -4.11 -11.61 -3.71
C SER A 201 -4.96 -11.90 -2.48
N ALA A 202 -6.22 -12.27 -2.70
CA ALA A 202 -7.11 -12.69 -1.62
C ALA A 202 -6.74 -14.09 -1.06
N SER A 203 -6.13 -14.95 -1.89
CA SER A 203 -5.75 -16.32 -1.49
C SER A 203 -4.41 -16.37 -0.76
N VAL A 204 -3.41 -15.63 -1.24
CA VAL A 204 -2.08 -15.57 -0.61
C VAL A 204 -2.05 -14.55 0.52
N GLY A 205 -3.01 -13.63 0.55
CA GLY A 205 -3.03 -12.54 1.53
C GLY A 205 -1.90 -11.56 1.29
N THR A 206 -1.66 -11.18 0.03
CA THR A 206 -0.62 -10.22 -0.35
C THR A 206 -1.20 -8.87 -0.70
N ILE A 207 -0.44 -7.82 -0.39
CA ILE A 207 -0.65 -6.50 -0.98
C ILE A 207 0.71 -5.87 -1.29
N ASN A 208 0.86 -5.44 -2.53
CA ASN A 208 2.09 -4.85 -3.03
C ASN A 208 1.77 -3.51 -3.69
N LEU A 209 2.66 -2.55 -3.52
CA LEU A 209 2.60 -1.23 -4.14
C LEU A 209 3.97 -0.98 -4.77
N TYR A 210 3.99 -0.71 -6.07
CA TYR A 210 5.18 -0.40 -6.84
C TYR A 210 5.02 0.98 -7.47
N SER A 211 6.02 1.83 -7.33
CA SER A 211 6.06 3.16 -7.93
C SER A 211 7.51 3.61 -8.08
N ASP A 212 7.76 4.66 -8.85
CA ASP A 212 9.11 5.22 -8.94
C ASP A 212 9.61 5.78 -7.60
N ALA A 213 8.69 6.16 -6.69
CA ALA A 213 9.03 6.79 -5.43
C ALA A 213 9.24 5.81 -4.26
N VAL A 214 8.47 4.71 -4.23
CA VAL A 214 8.53 3.70 -3.16
C VAL A 214 7.96 2.37 -3.65
N ASP A 215 8.63 1.28 -3.28
CA ASP A 215 8.10 -0.08 -3.38
C ASP A 215 7.77 -0.58 -1.97
N CYS A 216 6.63 -1.25 -1.82
CA CYS A 216 6.22 -1.90 -0.58
C CYS A 216 5.57 -3.26 -0.89
N THR A 217 6.00 -4.30 -0.19
CA THR A 217 5.41 -5.64 -0.29
C THR A 217 5.07 -6.17 1.09
N ALA A 218 3.87 -6.73 1.23
CA ALA A 218 3.40 -7.33 2.46
C ALA A 218 2.66 -8.62 2.14
N SER A 219 2.90 -9.68 2.93
CA SER A 219 2.38 -11.01 2.63
C SER A 219 2.08 -11.82 3.89
N HIS A 220 0.95 -12.54 3.86
CA HIS A 220 0.63 -13.67 4.74
C HIS A 220 1.07 -15.04 4.19
N GLY A 221 1.83 -15.08 3.10
CA GLY A 221 2.28 -16.31 2.47
C GLY A 221 3.19 -17.18 3.37
N THR A 222 3.83 -18.19 2.77
CA THR A 222 4.70 -19.16 3.49
C THR A 222 5.70 -18.50 4.43
N ASN A 223 6.24 -17.34 4.04
CA ASN A 223 7.00 -16.45 4.91
C ASN A 223 6.28 -15.11 5.06
N HIS A 224 5.78 -14.84 6.27
CA HIS A 224 5.26 -13.54 6.67
C HIS A 224 6.38 -12.50 6.59
N HIS A 225 6.26 -11.57 5.65
CA HIS A 225 7.28 -10.55 5.46
C HIS A 225 6.67 -9.19 5.13
N PHE A 226 7.41 -8.16 5.49
CA PHE A 226 7.14 -6.79 5.15
C PHE A 226 8.41 -6.16 4.60
N PHE A 227 8.35 -5.61 3.39
CA PHE A 227 9.49 -4.99 2.74
C PHE A 227 9.12 -3.62 2.21
N VAL A 228 9.99 -2.65 2.41
CA VAL A 228 9.85 -1.29 1.90
C VAL A 228 11.18 -0.86 1.28
N LYS A 229 11.14 -0.28 0.09
CA LYS A 229 12.32 0.24 -0.61
C LYS A 229 12.04 1.63 -1.15
N LYS A 230 12.97 2.53 -0.91
CA LYS A 230 13.03 3.87 -1.52
C LYS A 230 14.47 4.15 -1.90
N ASN A 231 14.76 4.29 -3.20
CA ASN A 231 16.11 4.48 -3.71
C ASN A 231 17.08 3.40 -3.15
N ASN A 232 18.14 3.83 -2.46
CA ASN A 232 19.14 2.98 -1.80
C ASN A 232 18.76 2.58 -0.37
N SER A 233 17.60 3.01 0.12
CA SER A 233 17.07 2.65 1.43
C SER A 233 16.18 1.42 1.32
N ARG A 234 16.37 0.45 2.21
CA ARG A 234 15.54 -0.75 2.32
C ARG A 234 15.21 -1.03 3.77
N ILE A 235 13.99 -1.47 4.03
CA ILE A 235 13.54 -2.02 5.29
C ILE A 235 12.97 -3.39 4.99
N HIS A 236 13.43 -4.41 5.72
CA HIS A 236 12.93 -5.76 5.59
C HIS A 236 12.63 -6.32 6.97
N TYR A 237 11.39 -6.70 7.19
CA TYR A 237 10.95 -7.38 8.39
C TYR A 237 10.51 -8.79 8.02
N GLU A 238 11.26 -9.76 8.52
CA GLU A 238 10.87 -11.15 8.53
C GLU A 238 10.24 -11.42 9.88
N VAL A 239 8.94 -11.70 9.89
CA VAL A 239 8.15 -11.74 11.13
C VAL A 239 8.73 -12.77 12.10
N ARG A 240 8.98 -12.35 13.35
CA ARG A 240 9.63 -13.10 14.44
C ARG A 240 11.12 -13.42 14.25
N ASN A 241 11.74 -13.05 13.13
CA ASN A 241 13.15 -13.31 12.89
C ASN A 241 13.95 -12.03 13.07
N LYS A 242 13.84 -11.10 12.13
CA LYS A 242 14.67 -9.89 12.14
C LYS A 242 13.98 -8.72 11.47
N PHE A 243 14.25 -7.55 12.02
CA PHE A 243 13.94 -6.27 11.42
C PHE A 243 15.24 -5.65 10.93
N MET A 244 15.43 -5.56 9.62
CA MET A 244 16.63 -5.02 9.01
C MET A 244 16.33 -3.68 8.36
N VAL A 245 17.22 -2.72 8.56
CA VAL A 245 17.30 -1.46 7.84
C VAL A 245 18.61 -1.40 7.08
N ARG A 246 18.57 -0.89 5.85
CA ARG A 246 19.74 -0.72 5.00
C ARG A 246 19.71 0.65 4.36
N TYR A 247 20.82 1.37 4.47
CA TYR A 247 21.04 2.64 3.79
C TYR A 247 22.35 2.54 2.99
N GLY A 248 22.24 2.43 1.67
CA GLY A 248 23.41 2.22 0.82
C GLY A 248 24.11 0.89 1.12
N GLY A 249 25.36 0.96 1.61
CA GLY A 249 26.17 -0.19 2.01
C GLY A 249 25.98 -0.63 3.46
N TYR A 250 25.42 0.22 4.33
CA TYR A 250 25.27 -0.08 5.76
C TYR A 250 23.95 -0.80 6.05
N HIS A 251 24.01 -1.81 6.92
CA HIS A 251 22.92 -2.70 7.25
C HIS A 251 22.95 -3.03 8.74
N THR A 252 21.83 -2.80 9.41
CA THR A 252 21.66 -3.01 10.85
C THR A 252 20.18 -3.23 11.14
N GLY A 253 19.81 -3.37 12.40
CA GLY A 253 18.42 -3.47 12.82
C GLY A 253 18.29 -4.24 14.11
N PHE A 254 17.19 -4.95 14.29
CA PHE A 254 16.92 -5.77 15.47
C PHE A 254 16.89 -7.25 15.10
N ASN A 255 17.55 -8.08 15.92
CA ASN A 255 17.46 -9.54 15.87
C ASN A 255 16.17 -10.04 16.54
N GLU A 256 16.04 -11.36 16.66
CA GLU A 256 14.91 -12.07 17.28
C GLU A 256 14.74 -11.77 18.77
N CYS A 257 15.80 -11.29 19.43
CA CYS A 257 15.83 -10.91 20.84
C CYS A 257 15.58 -9.41 21.07
N ASP A 258 15.18 -8.66 20.04
CA ASP A 258 15.02 -7.20 20.06
C ASP A 258 16.31 -6.41 20.33
N GLU A 259 17.47 -7.03 20.11
CA GLU A 259 18.78 -6.41 20.28
C GLU A 259 19.30 -5.85 18.96
N VAL A 260 20.04 -4.74 19.03
CA VAL A 260 20.63 -4.16 17.83
C VAL A 260 21.72 -5.08 17.30
N SER A 261 21.62 -5.42 16.01
CA SER A 261 22.56 -6.31 15.32
C SER A 261 23.03 -5.70 14.01
N PHE A 262 24.24 -6.08 13.60
CA PHE A 262 24.78 -5.85 12.27
C PHE A 262 24.63 -7.16 11.48
N PHE A 263 24.12 -7.06 10.25
CA PHE A 263 23.81 -8.21 9.41
C PHE A 263 24.82 -8.37 8.28
#